data_AF-A0A418MEF2-F1
#
_entry.id   AF-A0A418MEF2-F1
#
_cell.length_a   1.000
_cell.length_b   1.000
_cell.length_c   1.000
_cell.angle_alpha   90.00
_cell.angle_beta   90.00
_cell.angle_gamma   90.00
#
_symmetry.space_group_name_H-M   'P 1'
#
loop_
_entity.id
_entity.type
_entity.pdbx_description
1 polymer ?
#
loop_
_entity_poly.entity_id
_entity_poly.type
_entity_poly.pdbx_seq_one_letter_code
_entity_poly.pdbx_strand_id
1 'polypeptide(L)'
;MKVYVNLAFLENLFLYEEQTDRHFYIKNLLKSSRSNVEVIVDVDIDEAYNDPAKRDVKTLLRQITQNITASDFTFSTACQNQAFHETGEPRLFFIDGLSLTIDEQFGCFYVSTDCLEKADFLFYAEELRIDRIQRDWSILNKVKHPCNALVLTDNYLFSNDTNLENIKSICANLMPSSLAEGFRFDITLIGYDSKNDFRPIQGQYDNLMTYFKTTFPYPVNLTIIREAYHDRYVFTNYYRIASGKGFALFKNGRLSGNDETTLNCKSLAYEGRLSSTYQTRNEELLKCQKINQAERVKERLAGSRINRLL
;
A
#
# COMPACT_ATOMS: atom_id res chain seq x y z
N MET A 1 2.22 -5.47 10.25
CA MET A 1 1.29 -4.40 9.86
C MET A 1 0.74 -3.88 11.15
N LYS A 2 0.87 -2.58 11.37
CA LYS A 2 0.43 -1.95 12.62
C LYS A 2 -0.92 -1.30 12.42
N VAL A 3 -1.79 -1.43 13.41
CA VAL A 3 -3.08 -0.75 13.48
C VAL A 3 -3.04 0.15 14.71
N TYR A 4 -2.98 1.45 14.47
CA TYR A 4 -3.03 2.47 15.52
C TYR A 4 -4.49 2.81 15.77
N VAL A 5 -4.94 2.63 17.01
CA VAL A 5 -6.34 2.82 17.39
C VAL A 5 -6.43 3.71 18.62
N ASN A 6 -7.23 4.77 18.55
CA ASN A 6 -7.46 5.59 19.74
C ASN A 6 -8.67 5.12 20.54
N LEU A 7 -8.76 5.56 21.80
CA LEU A 7 -9.83 5.14 22.69
C LEU A 7 -11.22 5.53 22.16
N ALA A 8 -11.35 6.74 21.62
CA ALA A 8 -12.62 7.24 21.09
C ALA A 8 -13.18 6.32 19.98
N PHE A 9 -12.33 5.91 19.03
CA PHE A 9 -12.72 4.96 18.00
C PHE A 9 -13.14 3.62 18.57
N LEU A 10 -12.41 3.10 19.56
CA LEU A 10 -12.76 1.84 20.21
C LEU A 10 -14.11 1.92 20.91
N GLU A 11 -14.35 2.96 21.70
CA GLU A 11 -15.61 3.18 22.41
C GLU A 11 -16.77 3.28 21.41
N ASN A 12 -16.61 4.08 20.36
CA ASN A 12 -17.62 4.24 19.32
C ASN A 12 -17.87 2.92 18.55
N LEU A 13 -16.83 2.15 18.25
CA LEU A 13 -16.97 0.89 17.52
C LEU A 13 -17.60 -0.22 18.39
N PHE A 14 -17.20 -0.34 19.66
CA PHE A 14 -17.55 -1.50 20.50
C PHE A 14 -18.74 -1.29 21.43
N LEU A 15 -19.00 -0.05 21.86
CA LEU A 15 -20.06 0.24 22.84
C LEU A 15 -21.38 0.61 22.18
N TYR A 16 -21.38 1.01 20.91
CA TYR A 16 -22.59 1.27 20.15
C TYR A 16 -23.07 0.00 19.42
N GLU A 17 -24.39 -0.20 19.41
CA GLU A 17 -25.05 -1.44 18.97
C GLU A 17 -25.12 -1.62 17.44
N GLU A 18 -24.54 -0.73 16.64
CA GLU A 18 -24.54 -0.92 15.19
C GLU A 18 -23.77 -2.17 14.78
N GLN A 19 -24.48 -3.09 14.10
CA GLN A 19 -23.93 -4.34 13.58
C GLN A 19 -24.00 -4.37 12.07
N THR A 20 -23.20 -3.52 11.43
CA THR A 20 -22.95 -3.64 9.98
C THR A 20 -21.83 -4.65 9.72
N ASP A 21 -21.73 -5.17 8.51
CA ASP A 21 -20.62 -6.05 8.09
C ASP A 21 -19.26 -5.37 8.33
N ARG A 22 -19.18 -4.05 8.18
CA ARG A 22 -17.96 -3.26 8.44
C ARG A 22 -17.55 -3.33 9.90
N HIS A 23 -18.50 -3.15 10.81
CA HIS A 23 -18.25 -3.33 12.25
C HIS A 23 -17.73 -4.74 12.51
N PHE A 24 -18.36 -5.75 11.93
CA PHE A 24 -17.91 -7.14 12.08
C PHE A 24 -16.46 -7.33 11.61
N TYR A 25 -16.11 -6.88 10.40
CA TYR A 25 -14.77 -7.07 9.84
C TYR A 25 -13.69 -6.28 10.59
N ILE A 26 -13.96 -5.03 10.97
CA ILE A 26 -13.02 -4.22 11.77
C ILE A 26 -12.83 -4.87 13.15
N LYS A 27 -13.92 -5.25 13.83
CA LYS A 27 -13.85 -5.95 15.12
C LYS A 27 -13.07 -7.25 14.98
N ASN A 28 -13.28 -8.01 13.91
CA ASN A 28 -12.52 -9.24 13.66
C ASN A 28 -11.03 -8.97 13.42
N LEU A 29 -10.68 -7.95 12.63
CA LEU A 29 -9.29 -7.53 12.42
C LEU A 29 -8.59 -7.20 13.75
N LEU A 30 -9.27 -6.47 14.64
CA LEU A 30 -8.72 -6.06 15.93
C LEU A 30 -8.67 -7.20 16.97
N LYS A 31 -9.59 -8.17 16.91
CA LYS A 31 -9.76 -9.23 17.93
C LYS A 31 -9.13 -10.57 17.58
N SER A 32 -9.06 -10.89 16.30
CA SER A 32 -8.70 -12.23 15.84
C SER A 32 -7.25 -12.53 16.16
N SER A 33 -6.99 -13.56 16.96
CA SER A 33 -5.62 -14.05 17.24
C SER A 33 -4.94 -14.65 16.00
N ARG A 34 -5.68 -14.81 14.89
CA ARG A 34 -5.14 -15.26 13.59
C ARG A 34 -4.72 -14.09 12.72
N SER A 35 -5.04 -12.86 13.13
CA SER A 35 -4.67 -11.70 12.35
C SER A 35 -3.18 -11.41 12.47
N ASN A 36 -2.57 -11.03 11.36
CA ASN A 36 -1.15 -10.64 11.32
C ASN A 36 -0.95 -9.16 11.68
N VAL A 37 -1.93 -8.56 12.38
CA VAL A 37 -1.88 -7.16 12.77
C VAL A 37 -1.37 -7.00 14.20
N GLU A 38 -0.53 -6.01 14.36
CA GLU A 38 -0.07 -5.52 15.65
C GLU A 38 -0.99 -4.35 16.04
N VAL A 39 -1.78 -4.47 17.11
CA VAL A 39 -2.69 -3.42 17.55
C VAL A 39 -1.99 -2.55 18.59
N ILE A 40 -1.89 -1.25 18.29
CA ILE A 40 -1.30 -0.23 19.14
C ILE A 40 -2.42 0.70 19.59
N VAL A 41 -2.61 0.82 20.91
CA VAL A 41 -3.72 1.59 21.50
C VAL A 41 -3.24 2.87 22.16
N ASP A 42 -4.02 3.94 22.00
CA ASP A 42 -3.82 5.23 22.68
C ASP A 42 -4.45 5.21 24.08
N VAL A 43 -4.05 4.23 24.90
CA VAL A 43 -4.63 3.99 26.23
C VAL A 43 -3.58 3.47 27.19
N ASP A 44 -3.65 3.91 28.45
CA ASP A 44 -2.82 3.39 29.52
C ASP A 44 -3.44 2.12 29.98
N ILE A 45 -2.89 1.00 29.53
CA ILE A 45 -3.40 -0.31 29.86
C ILE A 45 -3.29 -0.51 31.38
N ASP A 46 -2.17 -0.15 32.00
CA ASP A 46 -1.99 -0.34 33.44
C ASP A 46 -2.94 0.54 34.24
N GLU A 47 -3.08 1.82 33.87
CA GLU A 47 -4.05 2.72 34.50
C GLU A 47 -5.49 2.23 34.29
N ALA A 48 -5.87 1.85 33.06
CA ALA A 48 -7.22 1.38 32.73
C ALA A 48 -7.59 0.09 33.46
N TYR A 49 -6.62 -0.77 33.76
CA TYR A 49 -6.86 -1.99 34.54
C TYR A 49 -7.00 -1.75 36.04
N ASN A 50 -6.34 -0.70 36.56
CA ASN A 50 -6.28 -0.38 37.98
C ASN A 50 -7.31 0.67 38.43
N ASP A 51 -7.83 1.50 37.52
CA ASP A 51 -8.85 2.50 37.83
C ASP A 51 -10.28 1.90 37.80
N PRO A 52 -11.01 1.87 38.94
CA PRO A 52 -12.38 1.38 38.98
C PRO A 52 -13.36 2.18 38.11
N ALA A 53 -13.07 3.46 37.82
CA ALA A 53 -13.91 4.29 36.97
C ALA A 53 -13.82 3.89 35.49
N LYS A 54 -12.77 3.17 35.07
CA LYS A 54 -12.52 2.74 33.69
C LYS A 54 -13.03 1.32 33.40
N ARG A 55 -14.11 0.88 34.06
CA ARG A 55 -14.66 -0.49 33.93
C ARG A 55 -15.01 -0.86 32.48
N ASP A 56 -15.59 0.07 31.71
CA ASP A 56 -16.00 -0.18 30.34
C ASP A 56 -14.81 -0.27 29.40
N VAL A 57 -13.83 0.65 29.54
CA VAL A 57 -12.53 0.60 28.84
C VAL A 57 -11.82 -0.72 29.12
N LYS A 58 -11.75 -1.15 30.38
CA LYS A 58 -11.16 -2.45 30.77
C LYS A 58 -11.87 -3.62 30.09
N THR A 59 -13.20 -3.58 30.03
CA THR A 59 -14.00 -4.62 29.36
C THR A 59 -13.70 -4.65 27.87
N LEU A 60 -13.61 -3.49 27.23
CA LEU A 60 -13.24 -3.35 25.83
C LEU A 60 -11.83 -3.87 25.55
N LEU A 61 -10.84 -3.41 26.30
CA LEU A 61 -9.44 -3.81 26.13
C LEU A 61 -9.32 -5.33 26.25
N ARG A 62 -10.00 -5.98 27.20
CA ARG A 62 -10.04 -7.45 27.31
C ARG A 62 -10.50 -8.15 26.04
N GLN A 63 -11.42 -7.55 25.29
CA GLN A 63 -11.91 -8.14 24.05
C GLN A 63 -10.86 -8.11 22.92
N ILE A 64 -9.89 -7.20 22.97
CA ILE A 64 -8.82 -7.05 21.95
C ILE A 64 -7.41 -7.36 22.49
N THR A 65 -7.27 -7.70 23.78
CA THR A 65 -5.97 -7.87 24.47
C THR A 65 -5.06 -8.89 23.80
N GLN A 66 -5.60 -9.90 23.12
CA GLN A 66 -4.79 -10.92 22.45
C GLN A 66 -3.90 -10.36 21.32
N ASN A 67 -4.25 -9.19 20.77
CA ASN A 67 -3.51 -8.54 19.69
C ASN A 67 -2.85 -7.21 20.13
N ILE A 68 -3.16 -6.72 21.34
CA ILE A 68 -2.51 -5.51 21.86
C ILE A 68 -1.08 -5.85 22.21
N THR A 69 -0.18 -5.09 21.63
CA THR A 69 1.27 -5.36 21.63
C THR A 69 2.04 -4.20 22.25
N ALA A 70 1.49 -2.99 22.19
CA ALA A 70 2.01 -1.82 22.89
C ALA A 70 0.89 -0.80 23.20
N SER A 71 1.07 -0.04 24.28
CA SER A 71 0.41 1.25 24.48
C SER A 71 1.34 2.37 24.01
N ASP A 72 0.81 3.31 23.21
CA ASP A 72 1.53 4.52 22.81
C ASP A 72 0.62 5.74 22.88
N PHE A 73 0.66 6.41 24.02
CA PHE A 73 -0.08 7.64 24.32
C PHE A 73 0.25 8.83 23.44
N THR A 74 1.39 8.73 22.77
CA THR A 74 1.95 9.83 22.02
C THR A 74 1.64 9.70 20.55
N PHE A 75 1.11 8.56 20.09
CA PHE A 75 0.95 8.34 18.65
C PHE A 75 -0.02 9.35 18.04
N SER A 76 -1.06 9.80 18.75
CA SER A 76 -1.99 10.84 18.24
C SER A 76 -1.29 12.18 17.96
N THR A 77 -0.17 12.45 18.64
CA THR A 77 0.71 13.58 18.35
C THR A 77 1.77 13.20 17.32
N ALA A 78 2.39 12.02 17.46
CA ALA A 78 3.47 11.56 16.59
C ALA A 78 2.99 11.34 15.15
N CYS A 79 1.75 10.90 14.94
CA CYS A 79 1.14 10.69 13.62
C CYS A 79 0.92 12.00 12.85
N GLN A 80 1.05 13.15 13.50
CA GLN A 80 1.05 14.45 12.82
C GLN A 80 2.44 14.80 12.25
N ASN A 81 3.48 14.09 12.69
CA ASN A 81 4.84 14.30 12.23
C ASN A 81 5.14 13.42 11.00
N GLN A 82 5.66 14.03 9.94
CA GLN A 82 6.15 13.34 8.75
C GLN A 82 7.06 12.14 9.09
N ALA A 83 8.00 12.31 10.04
CA ALA A 83 8.97 11.28 10.41
C ALA A 83 8.31 9.99 10.93
N PHE A 84 7.07 10.07 11.41
CA PHE A 84 6.32 8.90 11.84
C PHE A 84 5.91 8.02 10.64
N HIS A 85 5.47 8.63 9.54
CA HIS A 85 5.13 7.95 8.28
C HIS A 85 6.37 7.56 7.48
N GLU A 86 7.52 8.03 7.98
CA GLU A 86 8.90 7.56 7.94
C GLU A 86 9.28 6.12 7.55
N THR A 87 8.35 5.15 7.51
CA THR A 87 8.70 3.72 7.72
C THR A 87 8.22 2.78 6.64
N GLY A 88 8.87 1.62 6.54
CA GLY A 88 8.50 0.58 5.59
C GLY A 88 7.37 -0.35 5.99
N GLU A 89 6.94 -0.27 7.24
CA GLU A 89 5.83 -1.07 7.74
C GLU A 89 4.48 -0.44 7.34
N PRO A 90 3.54 -1.21 6.78
CA PRO A 90 2.16 -0.75 6.59
C PRO A 90 1.51 -0.36 7.93
N ARG A 91 0.90 0.82 7.96
CA ARG A 91 0.19 1.37 9.12
C ARG A 91 -1.26 1.69 8.77
N LEU A 92 -2.19 1.18 9.56
CA LEU A 92 -3.61 1.53 9.49
C LEU A 92 -3.94 2.44 10.69
N PHE A 93 -4.76 3.45 10.46
CA PHE A 93 -5.15 4.42 11.47
C PHE A 93 -6.66 4.38 11.68
N PHE A 94 -7.09 3.87 12.83
CA PHE A 94 -8.50 3.81 13.24
C PHE A 94 -8.71 4.80 14.38
N ILE A 95 -9.05 6.04 14.04
CA ILE A 95 -8.95 7.16 14.97
C ILE A 95 -10.16 8.07 14.79
N ASP A 96 -10.78 8.44 15.90
CA ASP A 96 -11.80 9.49 15.94
C ASP A 96 -11.24 10.80 16.50
N GLY A 97 -11.83 11.92 16.09
CA GLY A 97 -11.51 13.24 16.65
C GLY A 97 -10.21 13.88 16.13
N LEU A 98 -9.59 13.32 15.08
CA LEU A 98 -8.49 13.98 14.38
C LEU A 98 -9.02 14.95 13.32
N SER A 99 -8.43 16.15 13.27
CA SER A 99 -8.70 17.14 12.22
C SER A 99 -7.89 16.92 10.93
N LEU A 100 -6.94 15.99 10.94
CA LEU A 100 -5.97 15.77 9.86
C LEU A 100 -6.43 14.67 8.89
N THR A 101 -6.33 14.92 7.59
CA THR A 101 -6.50 13.91 6.53
C THR A 101 -5.18 13.15 6.33
N ILE A 102 -4.90 12.20 7.24
CA ILE A 102 -3.68 11.36 7.21
C ILE A 102 -3.51 10.66 5.84
N ASP A 103 -4.62 10.29 5.21
CA ASP A 103 -4.68 9.70 3.87
C ASP A 103 -4.14 10.63 2.79
N GLU A 104 -4.58 11.88 2.77
CA GLU A 104 -4.16 12.87 1.78
C GLU A 104 -2.76 13.44 2.05
N GLN A 105 -2.35 13.52 3.32
CA GLN A 105 -1.06 14.11 3.69
C GLN A 105 0.09 13.13 3.57
N PHE A 106 -0.13 11.89 3.98
CA PHE A 106 0.95 10.91 4.13
C PHE A 106 0.73 9.65 3.32
N GLY A 107 -0.35 9.56 2.53
CA GLY A 107 -0.67 8.37 1.75
C GLY A 107 -0.92 7.16 2.65
N CYS A 108 -1.51 7.38 3.83
CA CYS A 108 -1.73 6.36 4.84
C CYS A 108 -3.20 6.07 5.05
N PHE A 109 -3.57 4.82 5.24
CA PHE A 109 -4.97 4.43 5.35
C PHE A 109 -5.57 4.87 6.68
N TYR A 110 -6.65 5.65 6.62
CA TYR A 110 -7.35 6.20 7.78
C TYR A 110 -8.85 5.87 7.74
N VAL A 111 -9.39 5.51 8.91
CA VAL A 111 -10.82 5.27 9.15
C VAL A 111 -11.20 5.91 10.48
N SER A 112 -12.31 6.64 10.49
CA SER A 112 -13.03 7.05 11.70
C SER A 112 -14.40 6.39 11.72
N THR A 113 -15.11 6.43 12.85
CA THR A 113 -16.48 5.91 12.91
C THR A 113 -17.46 6.67 12.02
N ASP A 114 -17.14 7.91 11.68
CA ASP A 114 -17.94 8.71 10.72
C ASP A 114 -17.69 8.33 9.25
N CYS A 115 -16.67 7.51 8.95
CA CYS A 115 -16.35 7.09 7.58
C CYS A 115 -15.97 5.60 7.49
N LEU A 116 -16.70 4.74 8.19
CA LEU A 116 -16.44 3.29 8.22
C LEU A 116 -16.46 2.63 6.84
N GLU A 117 -17.18 3.21 5.86
CA GLU A 117 -17.19 2.72 4.47
C GLU A 117 -15.82 2.72 3.82
N LYS A 118 -14.88 3.57 4.26
CA LYS A 118 -13.49 3.49 3.80
C LYS A 118 -12.90 2.10 4.08
N ALA A 119 -13.25 1.46 5.20
CA ALA A 119 -12.71 0.16 5.58
C ALA A 119 -13.06 -0.97 4.60
N ASP A 120 -14.03 -0.78 3.70
CA ASP A 120 -14.36 -1.77 2.65
C ASP A 120 -13.11 -2.14 1.84
N PHE A 121 -12.25 -1.17 1.50
CA PHE A 121 -10.99 -1.42 0.81
C PHE A 121 -10.04 -2.35 1.58
N LEU A 122 -10.06 -2.35 2.92
CA LEU A 122 -9.17 -3.21 3.70
C LEU A 122 -9.56 -4.68 3.59
N PHE A 123 -10.84 -4.98 3.42
CA PHE A 123 -11.35 -6.35 3.43
C PHE A 123 -11.72 -6.85 2.04
N TYR A 124 -11.33 -6.10 1.00
CA TYR A 124 -11.71 -6.37 -0.37
C TYR A 124 -10.65 -7.16 -1.14
N ALA A 125 -11.14 -8.04 -2.00
CA ALA A 125 -10.38 -8.68 -3.07
C ALA A 125 -11.17 -8.52 -4.37
N GLU A 126 -10.53 -7.99 -5.41
CA GLU A 126 -11.16 -7.75 -6.71
C GLU A 126 -10.38 -8.45 -7.82
N GLU A 127 -11.13 -8.99 -8.78
CA GLU A 127 -10.60 -9.42 -10.06
C GLU A 127 -11.02 -8.43 -11.14
N LEU A 128 -10.05 -7.68 -11.67
CA LEU A 128 -10.29 -6.72 -12.75
C LEU A 128 -9.90 -7.35 -14.08
N ARG A 129 -10.90 -7.60 -14.94
CA ARG A 129 -10.65 -8.06 -16.31
C ARG A 129 -10.10 -6.91 -17.15
N ILE A 130 -9.01 -7.20 -17.87
CA ILE A 130 -8.39 -6.33 -18.86
C ILE A 130 -8.66 -6.94 -20.23
N ASP A 131 -9.47 -6.25 -21.02
CA ASP A 131 -9.90 -6.65 -22.34
C ASP A 131 -9.77 -5.50 -23.35
N ARG A 132 -10.22 -5.75 -24.58
CA ARG A 132 -10.05 -4.83 -25.71
C ARG A 132 -10.85 -3.54 -25.60
N ILE A 133 -11.72 -3.39 -24.60
CA ILE A 133 -12.46 -2.16 -24.32
C ILE A 133 -11.52 -1.15 -23.69
N GLN A 134 -10.64 -1.58 -22.79
CA GLN A 134 -9.68 -0.69 -22.15
C GLN A 134 -8.62 -0.21 -23.15
N ARG A 135 -8.10 0.98 -22.89
CA ARG A 135 -7.06 1.64 -23.68
C ARG A 135 -5.78 1.88 -22.88
N ASP A 136 -5.89 1.83 -21.56
CA ASP A 136 -4.84 2.11 -20.61
C ASP A 136 -5.17 1.44 -19.26
N TRP A 137 -4.40 1.77 -18.23
CA TRP A 137 -4.59 1.25 -16.88
C TRP A 137 -5.60 2.05 -16.04
N SER A 138 -6.52 2.81 -16.66
CA SER A 138 -7.56 3.59 -15.95
C SER A 138 -8.46 2.76 -15.03
N ILE A 139 -8.63 1.48 -15.34
CA ILE A 139 -9.37 0.53 -14.49
C ILE A 139 -8.79 0.39 -13.09
N LEU A 140 -7.50 0.68 -12.90
CA LEU A 140 -6.85 0.67 -11.58
C LEU A 140 -7.44 1.71 -10.62
N ASN A 141 -8.14 2.73 -11.12
CA ASN A 141 -8.87 3.67 -10.26
C ASN A 141 -9.91 2.99 -9.35
N LYS A 142 -10.43 1.82 -9.75
CA LYS A 142 -11.37 1.05 -8.92
C LYS A 142 -10.75 0.54 -7.62
N VAL A 143 -9.43 0.33 -7.62
CA VAL A 143 -8.66 -0.13 -6.46
C VAL A 143 -7.70 0.93 -5.96
N LYS A 144 -7.91 2.20 -6.35
CA LYS A 144 -7.12 3.32 -5.85
C LYS A 144 -7.40 3.52 -4.36
N HIS A 145 -6.33 3.62 -3.59
CA HIS A 145 -6.34 3.78 -2.15
C HIS A 145 -5.18 4.68 -1.71
N PRO A 146 -5.23 5.26 -0.50
CA PRO A 146 -4.10 6.03 0.04
C PRO A 146 -2.84 5.16 0.07
N CYS A 147 -1.77 5.61 -0.57
CA CYS A 147 -0.47 4.96 -0.52
C CYS A 147 0.63 6.01 -0.68
N ASN A 148 1.83 5.70 -0.19
CA ASN A 148 3.00 6.59 -0.31
C ASN A 148 4.23 5.89 -0.89
N ALA A 149 4.11 4.59 -1.18
CA ALA A 149 5.16 3.85 -1.82
C ALA A 149 4.61 2.79 -2.76
N LEU A 150 5.39 2.50 -3.81
CA LEU A 150 5.07 1.52 -4.83
C LEU A 150 6.31 0.72 -5.23
N VAL A 151 6.16 -0.59 -5.37
CA VAL A 151 7.14 -1.46 -6.03
C VAL A 151 6.44 -2.18 -7.15
N LEU A 152 6.97 -2.05 -8.37
CA LEU A 152 6.41 -2.67 -9.55
C LEU A 152 7.44 -3.63 -10.16
N THR A 153 7.00 -4.84 -10.48
CA THR A 153 7.82 -5.88 -11.11
C THR A 153 7.20 -6.29 -12.44
N ASP A 154 7.95 -6.18 -13.53
CA ASP A 154 7.61 -6.75 -14.84
C ASP A 154 8.81 -6.63 -15.79
N ASN A 155 9.29 -7.78 -16.29
CA ASN A 155 10.39 -7.82 -17.23
C ASN A 155 10.14 -7.06 -18.53
N TYR A 156 8.88 -6.93 -18.96
CA TYR A 156 8.56 -6.37 -20.27
C TYR A 156 8.38 -4.86 -20.29
N LEU A 157 8.26 -4.19 -19.13
CA LEU A 157 7.99 -2.75 -19.07
C LEU A 157 9.13 -1.88 -19.60
N PHE A 158 10.36 -2.38 -19.61
CA PHE A 158 11.53 -1.66 -20.10
C PHE A 158 11.96 -2.03 -21.53
N SER A 159 11.20 -2.90 -22.20
CA SER A 159 11.57 -3.39 -23.54
C SER A 159 11.48 -2.32 -24.64
N ASN A 160 10.71 -1.24 -24.46
CA ASN A 160 10.61 -0.10 -25.39
C ASN A 160 9.95 1.13 -24.73
N ASP A 161 9.98 2.29 -25.41
CA ASP A 161 9.39 3.54 -24.89
C ASP A 161 7.87 3.49 -24.78
N THR A 162 7.19 2.77 -25.69
CA THR A 162 5.73 2.61 -25.64
C THR A 162 5.29 1.97 -24.33
N ASN A 163 6.12 1.10 -23.76
CA ASN A 163 5.84 0.47 -22.48
C ASN A 163 6.02 1.41 -21.29
N LEU A 164 6.77 2.52 -21.42
CA LEU A 164 6.84 3.55 -20.37
C LEU A 164 5.47 4.23 -20.17
N GLU A 165 4.65 4.32 -21.21
CA GLU A 165 3.28 4.85 -21.09
C GLU A 165 2.40 3.97 -20.20
N ASN A 166 2.67 2.66 -20.12
CA ASN A 166 1.98 1.78 -19.18
C ASN A 166 2.35 2.15 -17.73
N ILE A 167 3.62 2.41 -17.44
CA ILE A 167 4.08 2.84 -16.11
C ILE A 167 3.41 4.17 -15.74
N LYS A 168 3.42 5.15 -16.64
CA LYS A 168 2.78 6.46 -16.42
C LYS A 168 1.30 6.31 -16.10
N SER A 169 0.58 5.51 -16.89
CA SER A 169 -0.84 5.22 -16.67
C SER A 169 -1.09 4.51 -15.35
N ILE A 170 -0.29 3.50 -14.98
CA ILE A 170 -0.41 2.82 -13.66
C ILE A 170 -0.24 3.82 -12.53
N CYS A 171 0.80 4.65 -12.60
CA CYS A 171 1.10 5.65 -11.58
C CYS A 171 -0.02 6.70 -11.47
N ALA A 172 -0.54 7.23 -12.59
CA ALA A 172 -1.64 8.19 -12.59
C ALA A 172 -2.90 7.67 -11.89
N ASN A 173 -3.17 6.37 -12.01
CA ASN A 173 -4.38 5.74 -11.50
C ASN A 173 -4.23 5.15 -10.08
N LEU A 174 -3.01 5.00 -9.57
CA LEU A 174 -2.76 4.48 -8.21
C LEU A 174 -2.20 5.52 -7.24
N MET A 175 -1.32 6.40 -7.70
CA MET A 175 -0.66 7.38 -6.82
C MET A 175 -1.67 8.43 -6.30
N PRO A 176 -1.47 8.95 -5.08
CA PRO A 176 -2.35 9.96 -4.51
C PRO A 176 -2.27 11.27 -5.32
N SER A 177 -3.34 12.05 -5.30
CA SER A 177 -3.36 13.38 -5.95
C SER A 177 -2.55 14.43 -5.21
N SER A 178 -2.37 14.27 -3.90
CA SER A 178 -1.63 15.18 -3.04
C SER A 178 -0.88 14.40 -1.96
N LEU A 179 0.16 15.03 -1.41
CA LEU A 179 0.86 14.66 -0.19
C LEU A 179 1.25 15.99 0.50
N ALA A 180 1.54 15.94 1.80
CA ALA A 180 2.01 17.09 2.55
C ALA A 180 3.31 17.65 1.95
N GLU A 181 3.54 18.95 2.13
CA GLU A 181 4.75 19.61 1.64
C GLU A 181 6.02 18.92 2.20
N GLY A 182 6.97 18.61 1.32
CA GLY A 182 8.19 17.89 1.69
C GLY A 182 8.03 16.37 1.89
N PHE A 183 6.79 15.86 1.91
CA PHE A 183 6.54 14.43 1.94
C PHE A 183 6.71 13.82 0.55
N ARG A 184 7.54 12.76 0.46
CA ARG A 184 7.88 12.13 -0.82
C ARG A 184 7.11 10.84 -1.05
N PHE A 185 6.86 10.53 -2.31
CA PHE A 185 6.41 9.22 -2.75
C PHE A 185 7.59 8.38 -3.24
N ASP A 186 7.75 7.15 -2.74
CA ASP A 186 8.83 6.25 -3.16
C ASP A 186 8.34 5.25 -4.22
N ILE A 187 9.03 5.14 -5.35
CA ILE A 187 8.70 4.19 -6.41
C ILE A 187 9.93 3.41 -6.85
N THR A 188 9.83 2.09 -6.86
CA THR A 188 10.88 1.21 -7.39
C THR A 188 10.32 0.32 -8.47
N LEU A 189 10.98 0.31 -9.62
CA LEU A 189 10.61 -0.48 -10.78
C LEU A 189 11.68 -1.54 -11.03
N ILE A 190 11.27 -2.80 -11.15
CA ILE A 190 12.16 -3.95 -11.34
C ILE A 190 11.75 -4.70 -12.60
N GLY A 191 12.68 -4.88 -13.53
CA GLY A 191 12.42 -5.70 -14.70
C GLY A 191 13.58 -5.71 -15.68
N TYR A 192 13.76 -6.83 -16.35
CA TYR A 192 14.73 -6.96 -17.43
C TYR A 192 14.26 -7.96 -18.49
N ASP A 193 14.19 -7.51 -19.74
CA ASP A 193 13.94 -8.35 -20.90
C ASP A 193 15.26 -8.62 -21.61
N SER A 194 15.77 -9.84 -21.50
CA SER A 194 17.04 -10.24 -22.13
C SER A 194 16.98 -10.32 -23.66
N LYS A 195 15.79 -10.22 -24.27
CA LYS A 195 15.59 -10.40 -25.72
C LYS A 195 15.53 -9.10 -26.51
N ASN A 196 15.28 -7.96 -25.86
CA ASN A 196 15.11 -6.68 -26.55
C ASN A 196 16.31 -5.75 -26.29
N ASP A 197 16.74 -5.07 -27.34
CA ASP A 197 17.99 -4.32 -27.41
C ASP A 197 18.10 -3.21 -26.35
N PHE A 198 19.31 -3.05 -25.82
CA PHE A 198 19.57 -2.31 -24.58
C PHE A 198 19.46 -0.79 -24.78
N ARG A 199 18.36 -0.17 -24.36
CA ARG A 199 18.30 1.30 -24.19
C ARG A 199 19.08 1.70 -22.93
N PRO A 200 19.73 2.88 -22.84
CA PRO A 200 20.31 3.33 -21.57
C PRO A 200 19.23 3.51 -20.49
N ILE A 201 19.42 2.90 -19.32
CA ILE A 201 18.47 3.01 -18.18
C ILE A 201 18.29 4.46 -17.72
N GLN A 202 19.34 5.28 -17.88
CA GLN A 202 19.32 6.69 -17.52
C GLN A 202 18.28 7.48 -18.34
N GLY A 203 18.16 7.21 -19.65
CA GLY A 203 17.14 7.88 -20.48
C GLY A 203 15.70 7.52 -20.06
N GLN A 204 15.48 6.28 -19.63
CA GLN A 204 14.18 5.84 -19.10
C GLN A 204 13.88 6.51 -17.76
N TYR A 205 14.90 6.63 -16.89
CA TYR A 205 14.82 7.36 -15.63
C TYR A 205 14.47 8.84 -15.84
N ASP A 206 15.19 9.53 -16.71
CA ASP A 206 14.99 10.96 -16.99
C ASP A 206 13.59 11.23 -17.57
N ASN A 207 13.10 10.35 -18.45
CA ASN A 207 11.75 10.43 -19.00
C ASN A 207 10.67 10.32 -17.91
N LEU A 208 10.76 9.29 -17.06
CA LEU A 208 9.80 9.07 -15.98
C LEU A 208 9.88 10.15 -14.91
N MET A 209 11.09 10.60 -14.54
CA MET A 209 11.26 11.70 -13.59
C MET A 209 10.70 13.01 -14.10
N THR A 210 10.84 13.30 -15.40
CA THR A 210 10.21 14.47 -16.01
C THR A 210 8.69 14.39 -15.89
N TYR A 211 8.11 13.25 -16.27
CA TYR A 211 6.68 13.01 -16.12
C TYR A 211 6.20 13.16 -14.67
N PHE A 212 6.91 12.58 -13.70
CA PHE A 212 6.53 12.66 -12.30
C PHE A 212 6.55 14.09 -11.77
N LYS A 213 7.59 14.88 -12.10
CA LYS A 213 7.70 16.29 -11.72
C LYS A 213 6.59 17.16 -12.31
N THR A 214 6.10 16.85 -13.52
CA THR A 214 5.05 17.63 -14.17
C THR A 214 3.64 17.20 -13.77
N THR A 215 3.47 15.97 -13.27
CA THR A 215 2.15 15.36 -13.04
C THR A 215 1.75 15.39 -11.58
N PHE A 216 2.70 15.21 -10.66
CA PHE A 216 2.41 15.12 -9.22
C PHE A 216 2.93 16.35 -8.48
N PRO A 217 2.16 16.93 -7.54
CA PRO A 217 2.54 18.15 -6.83
C PRO A 217 3.54 17.90 -5.68
N TYR A 218 4.05 16.68 -5.53
CA TYR A 218 4.95 16.27 -4.46
C TYR A 218 6.21 15.60 -5.02
N PRO A 219 7.32 15.56 -4.25
CA PRO A 219 8.53 14.87 -4.66
C PRO A 219 8.30 13.37 -4.89
N VAL A 220 8.78 12.85 -6.02
CA VAL A 220 8.83 11.41 -6.30
C VAL A 220 10.27 10.95 -6.29
N ASN A 221 10.54 9.93 -5.49
CA ASN A 221 11.83 9.28 -5.43
C ASN A 221 11.77 7.97 -6.23
N LEU A 222 12.39 7.98 -7.42
CA LEU A 222 12.37 6.85 -8.35
C LEU A 222 13.65 6.01 -8.25
N THR A 223 13.45 4.69 -8.31
CA THR A 223 14.47 3.67 -8.56
C THR A 223 14.07 2.85 -9.79
N ILE A 224 15.01 2.60 -10.70
CA ILE A 224 14.85 1.60 -11.76
C ILE A 224 15.96 0.57 -11.61
N ILE A 225 15.59 -0.72 -11.58
CA ILE A 225 16.52 -1.84 -11.43
C ILE A 225 16.30 -2.84 -12.57
N ARG A 226 17.35 -3.07 -13.36
CA ARG A 226 17.38 -4.08 -14.42
C ARG A 226 17.79 -5.43 -13.88
N GLU A 227 16.80 -6.14 -13.36
CA GLU A 227 16.95 -7.52 -12.94
C GLU A 227 15.75 -8.31 -13.41
N ALA A 228 15.99 -9.57 -13.80
CA ALA A 228 14.92 -10.47 -14.14
C ALA A 228 14.07 -10.76 -12.88
N TYR A 229 12.78 -10.47 -12.97
CA TYR A 229 11.77 -10.84 -11.99
C TYR A 229 10.59 -11.45 -12.72
N HIS A 230 10.36 -12.75 -12.53
CA HIS A 230 9.37 -13.49 -13.33
C HIS A 230 7.93 -13.10 -13.01
N ASP A 231 7.63 -12.89 -11.73
CA ASP A 231 6.29 -12.53 -11.32
C ASP A 231 5.99 -11.06 -11.60
N ARG A 232 4.73 -10.77 -11.94
CA ARG A 232 4.31 -9.42 -12.28
C ARG A 232 3.40 -8.87 -11.22
N TYR A 233 3.96 -7.98 -10.40
CA TYR A 233 3.27 -7.38 -9.27
C TYR A 233 3.32 -5.86 -9.30
N VAL A 234 2.27 -5.26 -8.76
CA VAL A 234 2.33 -3.93 -8.16
C VAL A 234 2.06 -4.10 -6.66
N PHE A 235 3.02 -3.69 -5.85
CA PHE A 235 2.90 -3.62 -4.41
C PHE A 235 2.74 -2.16 -4.00
N THR A 236 1.80 -1.89 -3.11
CA THR A 236 1.71 -0.63 -2.38
C THR A 236 1.90 -0.90 -0.88
N ASN A 237 1.69 0.11 -0.04
CA ASN A 237 1.61 -0.06 1.40
C ASN A 237 0.48 -1.04 1.80
N TYR A 238 -0.62 -1.12 1.04
CA TYR A 238 -1.84 -1.82 1.46
C TYR A 238 -2.36 -2.87 0.49
N TYR A 239 -1.82 -2.95 -0.73
CA TYR A 239 -2.30 -3.85 -1.76
C TYR A 239 -1.16 -4.63 -2.43
N ARG A 240 -1.53 -5.81 -2.92
CA ARG A 240 -0.80 -6.57 -3.93
C ARG A 240 -1.71 -6.76 -5.14
N ILE A 241 -1.27 -6.29 -6.30
CA ILE A 241 -1.94 -6.45 -7.58
C ILE A 241 -1.10 -7.37 -8.45
N ALA A 242 -1.64 -8.52 -8.85
CA ALA A 242 -0.92 -9.51 -9.67
C ALA A 242 -1.51 -9.61 -11.07
N SER A 243 -0.66 -9.70 -12.09
CA SER A 243 -1.07 -9.85 -13.49
C SER A 243 -0.48 -11.10 -14.14
N GLY A 244 -1.34 -11.92 -14.75
CA GLY A 244 -0.92 -13.13 -15.47
C GLY A 244 -0.19 -12.84 -16.78
N LYS A 245 -0.36 -11.66 -17.38
CA LYS A 245 0.32 -11.24 -18.62
C LYS A 245 1.30 -10.08 -18.44
N GLY A 246 1.33 -9.49 -17.24
CA GLY A 246 2.15 -8.33 -16.94
C GLY A 246 1.39 -7.02 -17.11
N PHE A 247 2.15 -5.95 -17.08
CA PHE A 247 1.72 -4.56 -17.11
C PHE A 247 2.12 -3.85 -18.41
N ALA A 248 2.98 -4.46 -19.22
CA ALA A 248 3.38 -3.96 -20.54
C ALA A 248 2.41 -4.35 -21.67
N LEU A 249 1.08 -4.22 -21.45
CA LEU A 249 0.07 -4.77 -22.36
C LEU A 249 -0.43 -3.77 -23.41
N PHE A 250 -0.56 -2.49 -23.05
CA PHE A 250 -1.10 -1.49 -23.97
C PHE A 250 -0.01 -0.95 -24.88
N LYS A 251 -0.16 -1.15 -26.19
CA LYS A 251 0.72 -0.60 -27.23
C LYS A 251 -0.06 0.46 -27.99
N ASN A 252 0.38 1.72 -27.89
CA ASN A 252 -0.30 2.88 -28.48
C ASN A 252 -1.79 2.91 -28.10
N GLY A 253 -2.07 2.66 -26.81
CA GLY A 253 -3.42 2.68 -26.27
C GLY A 253 -4.28 1.48 -26.64
N ARG A 254 -3.72 0.36 -27.12
CA ARG A 254 -4.48 -0.83 -27.55
C ARG A 254 -3.84 -2.12 -27.04
N LEU A 255 -4.67 -3.08 -26.66
CA LEU A 255 -4.24 -4.46 -26.43
C LEU A 255 -4.06 -5.19 -27.74
N SER A 256 -3.08 -6.10 -27.80
CA SER A 256 -3.00 -7.07 -28.89
C SER A 256 -4.03 -8.19 -28.68
N GLY A 257 -4.34 -8.93 -29.75
CA GLY A 257 -5.47 -9.86 -29.77
C GLY A 257 -5.46 -10.94 -28.67
N ASN A 258 -4.28 -11.35 -28.18
CA ASN A 258 -4.11 -12.43 -27.21
C ASN A 258 -3.58 -11.96 -25.84
N ASP A 259 -3.64 -10.65 -25.58
CA ASP A 259 -3.05 -10.00 -24.39
C ASP A 259 -4.10 -9.66 -23.32
N GLU A 260 -5.32 -10.20 -23.40
CA GLU A 260 -6.29 -10.10 -22.30
C GLU A 260 -5.73 -10.74 -21.03
N THR A 261 -6.04 -10.15 -19.88
CA THR A 261 -5.60 -10.66 -18.58
C THR A 261 -6.60 -10.33 -17.48
N THR A 262 -6.38 -10.90 -16.29
CA THR A 262 -7.11 -10.56 -15.08
C THR A 262 -6.11 -10.08 -14.04
N LEU A 263 -6.36 -8.89 -13.49
CA LEU A 263 -5.63 -8.40 -12.34
C LEU A 263 -6.26 -8.96 -11.07
N ASN A 264 -5.44 -9.60 -10.25
CA ASN A 264 -5.84 -10.06 -8.92
C ASN A 264 -5.41 -9.00 -7.91
N CYS A 265 -6.35 -8.17 -7.46
CA CYS A 265 -6.13 -7.07 -6.54
C CYS A 265 -6.53 -7.50 -5.13
N LYS A 266 -5.58 -7.58 -4.20
CA LYS A 266 -5.83 -8.05 -2.83
C LYS A 266 -5.26 -7.07 -1.82
N SER A 267 -6.11 -6.62 -0.89
CA SER A 267 -5.66 -5.92 0.31
C SER A 267 -4.79 -6.82 1.20
N LEU A 268 -3.84 -6.23 1.93
CA LEU A 268 -3.02 -6.94 2.91
C LEU A 268 -3.82 -7.40 4.13
N ALA A 269 -4.91 -6.71 4.48
CA ALA A 269 -5.80 -7.09 5.58
C ALA A 269 -6.83 -8.17 5.17
N TYR A 270 -6.85 -8.58 3.89
CA TYR A 270 -7.71 -9.66 3.43
C TYR A 270 -7.20 -11.02 3.93
N GLU A 271 -7.95 -11.64 4.85
CA GLU A 271 -7.69 -12.97 5.41
C GLU A 271 -8.44 -14.05 4.63
N GLY A 272 -7.81 -14.57 3.57
CA GLY A 272 -8.30 -15.77 2.87
C GLY A 272 -8.05 -17.07 3.65
N ARG A 273 -8.82 -18.12 3.36
CA ARG A 273 -8.75 -19.43 4.06
C ARG A 273 -7.41 -20.18 3.96
N LEU A 274 -6.51 -19.83 3.04
CA LEU A 274 -5.37 -20.69 2.63
C LEU A 274 -3.98 -20.04 2.70
N SER A 275 -3.86 -18.72 2.81
CA SER A 275 -2.60 -18.00 3.06
C SER A 275 -2.91 -16.52 3.28
N SER A 276 -2.13 -15.85 4.12
CA SER A 276 -2.30 -14.40 4.29
C SER A 276 -1.65 -13.65 3.13
N THR A 277 -2.42 -12.79 2.46
CA THR A 277 -1.90 -11.90 1.40
C THR A 277 -0.68 -11.11 1.88
N TYR A 278 -0.68 -10.72 3.17
CA TYR A 278 0.41 -10.06 3.85
C TYR A 278 1.73 -10.85 3.84
N GLN A 279 1.71 -12.14 4.22
CA GLN A 279 2.91 -12.99 4.20
C GLN A 279 3.47 -13.13 2.79
N THR A 280 2.62 -13.50 1.82
CA THR A 280 3.04 -13.63 0.42
C THR A 280 3.65 -12.32 -0.10
N ARG A 281 3.04 -11.17 0.18
CA ARG A 281 3.59 -9.86 -0.20
C ARG A 281 4.97 -9.61 0.42
N ASN A 282 5.16 -9.93 1.70
CA ASN A 282 6.45 -9.72 2.37
C ASN A 282 7.54 -10.66 1.84
N GLU A 283 7.21 -11.91 1.53
CA GLU A 283 8.14 -12.85 0.91
C GLU A 283 8.62 -12.35 -0.47
N GLU A 284 7.70 -11.83 -1.28
CA GLU A 284 8.03 -11.25 -2.58
C GLU A 284 8.86 -9.96 -2.46
N LEU A 285 8.52 -9.07 -1.52
CA LEU A 285 9.31 -7.85 -1.32
C LEU A 285 10.69 -8.12 -0.74
N LEU A 286 10.86 -9.18 0.05
CA LEU A 286 12.19 -9.62 0.48
C LEU A 286 13.06 -10.03 -0.72
N LYS A 287 12.46 -10.64 -1.76
CA LYS A 287 13.18 -10.91 -3.03
C LYS A 287 13.56 -9.59 -3.72
N CYS A 288 12.62 -8.64 -3.79
CA CYS A 288 12.87 -7.31 -4.37
C CYS A 288 13.96 -6.53 -3.61
N GLN A 289 13.97 -6.62 -2.28
CA GLN A 289 14.98 -5.99 -1.41
C GLN A 289 16.37 -6.56 -1.71
N LYS A 290 16.50 -7.89 -1.80
CA LYS A 290 17.77 -8.54 -2.18
C LYS A 290 18.26 -8.06 -3.55
N ILE A 291 17.35 -7.87 -4.49
CA ILE A 291 17.65 -7.34 -5.83
C ILE A 291 18.16 -5.90 -5.76
N ASN A 292 17.49 -5.05 -4.97
CA ASN A 292 17.83 -3.64 -4.75
C ASN A 292 19.19 -3.47 -4.05
N GLN A 293 19.54 -4.36 -3.13
CA GLN A 293 20.81 -4.32 -2.39
C GLN A 293 22.00 -4.88 -3.19
N ALA A 294 21.77 -5.78 -4.14
CA ALA A 294 22.85 -6.41 -4.89
C ALA A 294 23.65 -5.41 -5.74
N GLU A 295 24.97 -5.37 -5.55
CA GLU A 295 25.91 -4.66 -6.42
C GLU A 295 26.41 -5.61 -7.51
N ARG A 296 26.10 -5.33 -8.78
CA ARG A 296 26.52 -6.17 -9.92
C ARG A 296 27.27 -5.36 -10.96
N VAL A 297 26.57 -4.47 -11.66
CA VAL A 297 27.12 -3.58 -12.72
C VAL A 297 26.49 -2.19 -12.63
N LYS A 298 27.24 -1.14 -12.99
CA LYS A 298 26.77 0.27 -12.85
C LYS A 298 25.51 0.58 -13.66
N GLU A 299 25.37 0.00 -14.85
CA GLU A 299 24.25 0.27 -15.77
C GLU A 299 22.95 -0.46 -15.41
N ARG A 300 22.95 -1.25 -14.33
CA ARG A 300 21.77 -1.99 -13.86
C ARG A 300 20.78 -1.10 -13.11
N LEU A 301 21.22 0.02 -12.55
CA LEU A 301 20.43 0.82 -11.63
C LEU A 301 20.49 2.31 -11.99
N ALA A 302 19.33 2.97 -11.92
CA ALA A 302 19.23 4.42 -11.97
C ALA A 302 18.35 4.92 -10.81
N GLY A 303 18.72 6.03 -10.20
CA GLY A 303 17.99 6.65 -9.09
C GLY A 303 18.44 6.21 -7.70
N SER A 304 17.58 6.46 -6.71
CA SER A 304 17.86 6.18 -5.29
C SER A 304 17.56 4.72 -4.96
N ARG A 305 18.31 4.07 -4.07
CA ARG A 305 17.95 2.74 -3.54
C ARG A 305 16.93 2.79 -2.41
N ILE A 306 16.52 3.99 -2.00
CA ILE A 306 15.59 4.17 -0.89
C ILE A 306 14.18 3.94 -1.43
N ASN A 307 13.48 2.98 -0.85
CA ASN A 307 12.04 2.82 -0.98
C ASN A 307 11.53 2.25 0.33
N ARG A 308 10.50 2.86 0.92
CA ARG A 308 9.97 2.39 2.21
C ARG A 308 9.58 0.91 2.16
N LEU A 309 9.11 0.38 1.03
CA LEU A 309 8.70 -1.03 0.95
C LEU A 309 9.87 -2.03 0.86
N LEU A 310 11.13 -1.57 0.68
CA LEU A 310 12.32 -2.40 0.39
C LEU A 310 13.48 -2.20 1.38
#